data_AF-A0A1Y4HED3-F1
#
_entry.id   AF-A0A1Y4HED3-F1
#
_cell.length_a   1.000
_cell.length_b   1.000
_cell.length_c   1.000
_cell.angle_alpha   90.00
_cell.angle_beta   90.00
_cell.angle_gamma   90.00
#
_symmetry.space_group_name_H-M   'P 1'
#
loop_
_entity.id
_entity.type
_entity.pdbx_description
1 polymer ?
#
loop_
_entity_poly.entity_id
_entity_poly.type
_entity_poly.pdbx_seq_one_letter_code
_entity_poly.pdbx_strand_id
1 'polypeptide(L)'
;MSKKLQLAFSERRIRKGIYRMYARLRPYHLIGAIGGFLTVLTAIISLAVSTSYYISAEWVIIVNMLLIGSNGLIATYFFGAFSASRDSLIKVGSLIAGIGLGFNVLISILQMAGVYVFVLALLGALVMMAGVVIACIKFIMLFQRDAFVVVFCVFIFLGLLLSLFWTWASLISGAGLGGLLIYFYVHNITY
;
A
#
# COMPACT_ATOMS: atom_id res chain seq x y z
N MET A 1 -27.04 19.58 -35.98
CA MET A 1 -25.85 18.82 -35.49
C MET A 1 -26.25 17.36 -35.31
N SER A 2 -25.66 16.44 -36.08
CA SER A 2 -26.10 15.03 -36.13
C SER A 2 -25.76 14.28 -34.82
N LYS A 3 -26.68 13.45 -34.30
CA LYS A 3 -26.50 12.62 -33.09
C LYS A 3 -25.18 11.83 -33.07
N LYS A 4 -24.69 11.39 -34.23
CA LYS A 4 -23.40 10.68 -34.38
C LYS A 4 -22.19 11.54 -33.99
N LEU A 5 -22.25 12.85 -34.25
CA LEU A 5 -21.16 13.79 -33.97
C LEU A 5 -21.09 14.15 -32.48
N GLN A 6 -22.24 14.22 -31.79
CA GLN A 6 -22.30 14.38 -30.34
C GLN A 6 -21.79 13.14 -29.60
N LEU A 7 -22.12 11.94 -30.07
CA LEU A 7 -21.59 10.68 -29.53
C LEU A 7 -20.07 10.59 -29.70
N ALA A 8 -19.54 10.94 -30.87
CA ALA A 8 -18.09 10.94 -31.11
C ALA A 8 -17.33 11.97 -30.25
N PHE A 9 -17.94 13.13 -29.96
CA PHE A 9 -17.35 14.13 -29.06
C PHE A 9 -17.42 13.70 -27.59
N SER A 10 -18.52 13.08 -27.17
CA SER A 10 -18.68 12.46 -25.85
C SER A 10 -17.61 11.39 -25.63
N GLU A 11 -17.45 10.45 -26.57
CA GLU A 11 -16.42 9.42 -26.51
C GLU A 11 -15.01 10.00 -26.42
N ARG A 12 -14.68 11.03 -27.23
CA ARG A 12 -13.36 11.66 -27.18
C ARG A 12 -13.10 12.35 -25.83
N ARG A 13 -14.13 12.96 -25.23
CA ARG A 13 -14.03 13.61 -23.92
C ARG A 13 -13.83 12.57 -22.81
N ILE A 14 -14.56 11.46 -22.87
CA ILE A 14 -14.44 10.33 -21.92
C ILE A 14 -13.04 9.70 -22.04
N ARG A 15 -12.58 9.40 -23.26
CA ARG A 15 -11.23 8.86 -23.50
C ARG A 15 -10.15 9.81 -22.97
N LYS A 16 -10.20 11.11 -23.27
CA LYS A 16 -9.25 12.10 -22.70
C LYS A 16 -9.27 12.14 -21.17
N GLY A 17 -10.43 11.98 -20.54
CA GLY A 17 -10.55 11.89 -19.08
C GLY A 17 -9.89 10.64 -18.50
N ILE A 18 -10.09 9.49 -19.14
CA ILE A 18 -9.48 8.20 -18.76
C ILE A 18 -7.95 8.27 -18.92
N TYR A 19 -7.44 8.79 -20.04
CA TYR A 19 -6.00 8.96 -20.25
C TYR A 19 -5.33 9.90 -19.23
N ARG A 20 -6.03 10.97 -18.80
CA ARG A 20 -5.52 11.87 -17.74
C ARG A 20 -5.51 11.21 -16.35
N MET A 21 -6.50 10.39 -16.02
CA MET A 21 -6.53 9.62 -14.77
C MET A 21 -5.43 8.56 -14.75
N TYR A 22 -5.26 7.86 -15.88
CA TYR A 22 -4.22 6.87 -16.09
C TYR A 22 -2.81 7.44 -15.91
N ALA A 23 -2.51 8.59 -16.54
CA ALA A 23 -1.22 9.26 -16.40
C ALA A 23 -0.92 9.70 -14.95
N ARG A 24 -1.95 9.94 -14.12
CA ARG A 24 -1.79 10.28 -12.72
C ARG A 24 -1.58 9.05 -11.83
N LEU A 25 -2.25 7.91 -12.06
CA LEU A 25 -2.16 6.72 -11.20
C LEU A 25 -0.85 5.95 -11.36
N ARG A 26 -0.34 5.86 -12.60
CA ARG A 26 0.84 5.08 -12.96
C ARG A 26 2.08 5.34 -12.09
N PRO A 27 2.48 6.60 -11.80
CA PRO A 27 3.60 6.84 -10.89
C PRO A 27 3.32 6.36 -9.46
N TYR A 28 2.08 6.45 -8.97
CA TYR A 28 1.73 5.98 -7.62
C TYR A 28 1.81 4.45 -7.49
N HIS A 29 1.44 3.69 -8.51
CA HIS A 29 1.62 2.23 -8.50
C HIS A 29 3.10 1.84 -8.38
N LEU A 30 3.98 2.51 -9.13
CA LEU A 30 5.42 2.25 -9.05
C LEU A 30 5.99 2.63 -7.68
N ILE A 31 5.61 3.80 -7.15
CA ILE A 31 6.07 4.28 -5.83
C ILE A 31 5.59 3.32 -4.72
N GLY A 32 4.33 2.90 -4.77
CA GLY A 32 3.79 1.94 -3.81
C GLY A 32 4.45 0.56 -3.92
N ALA A 33 4.79 0.12 -5.14
CA ALA A 33 5.51 -1.14 -5.35
C ALA A 33 6.90 -1.10 -4.70
N ILE A 34 7.66 -0.02 -4.93
CA ILE A 34 8.96 0.21 -4.29
C ILE A 34 8.79 0.20 -2.77
N GLY A 35 7.76 0.86 -2.25
CA GLY A 35 7.40 0.83 -0.83
C GLY A 35 7.19 -0.59 -0.29
N GLY A 36 6.45 -1.42 -1.02
CA GLY A 36 6.19 -2.83 -0.67
C GLY A 36 7.47 -3.69 -0.65
N PHE A 37 8.35 -3.56 -1.65
CA PHE A 37 9.66 -4.24 -1.61
C PHE A 37 10.56 -3.75 -0.50
N LEU A 38 10.50 -2.45 -0.19
CA LEU A 38 11.23 -1.90 0.94
C LEU A 38 10.71 -2.46 2.26
N THR A 39 9.40 -2.76 2.38
CA THR A 39 8.85 -3.47 3.55
C THR A 39 9.46 -4.85 3.69
N VAL A 40 9.58 -5.59 2.57
CA VAL A 40 10.23 -6.91 2.56
C VAL A 40 11.68 -6.79 3.03
N LEU A 41 12.44 -5.89 2.44
CA LEU A 41 13.85 -5.68 2.83
C LEU A 41 13.98 -5.31 4.31
N THR A 42 13.11 -4.43 4.80
CA THR A 42 13.10 -4.00 6.20
C THR A 42 12.80 -5.16 7.14
N ALA A 43 11.89 -6.05 6.77
CA ALA A 43 11.55 -7.23 7.55
C ALA A 43 12.70 -8.26 7.57
N ILE A 44 13.42 -8.45 6.46
CA ILE A 44 14.62 -9.31 6.42
C ILE A 44 15.69 -8.74 7.36
N ILE A 45 15.99 -7.45 7.26
CA ILE A 45 16.99 -6.79 8.10
C ILE A 45 16.58 -6.88 9.58
N SER A 46 15.31 -6.64 9.90
CA SER A 46 14.81 -6.74 11.28
C SER A 46 14.96 -8.16 11.85
N LEU A 47 14.71 -9.18 11.02
CA LEU A 47 14.91 -10.58 11.41
C LEU A 47 16.40 -10.90 11.62
N ALA A 48 17.28 -10.42 10.74
CA ALA A 48 18.73 -10.58 10.88
C ALA A 48 19.27 -9.89 12.14
N VAL A 49 18.78 -8.69 12.46
CA VAL A 49 19.18 -7.96 13.68
C VAL A 49 18.68 -8.67 14.94
N SER A 50 17.42 -9.12 14.96
CA SER A 50 16.84 -9.82 16.14
C SER A 50 17.45 -11.18 16.44
N THR A 51 18.10 -11.81 15.45
CA THR A 51 18.82 -13.09 15.61
C THR A 51 20.29 -12.90 15.94
N SER A 52 20.80 -11.66 15.90
CA SER A 52 22.19 -11.34 16.23
C SER A 52 22.37 -11.08 17.73
N TYR A 53 23.48 -11.56 18.31
CA TYR A 53 23.78 -11.47 19.75
C TYR A 53 24.04 -10.04 20.26
N TYR A 54 24.17 -9.05 19.36
CA TYR A 54 24.46 -7.66 19.69
C TYR A 54 23.45 -6.72 18.99
N ILE A 55 22.29 -6.49 19.62
CA ILE A 55 21.38 -5.42 19.22
C ILE A 55 22.00 -4.09 19.70
N SER A 56 22.72 -3.39 18.81
CA SER A 56 23.16 -2.02 19.08
C SER A 56 22.03 -1.02 18.78
N ALA A 57 22.03 0.13 19.48
CA ALA A 57 21.07 1.20 19.26
C ALA A 57 21.06 1.71 17.80
N GLU A 58 22.20 1.59 17.10
CA GLU A 58 22.37 2.00 15.70
C GLU A 58 21.50 1.16 14.75
N TRP A 59 21.40 -0.15 14.99
CA TRP A 59 20.55 -1.03 14.17
C TRP A 59 19.06 -0.70 14.33
N VAL A 60 18.64 -0.31 15.54
CA VAL A 60 17.26 0.12 15.81
C VAL A 60 16.93 1.40 15.03
N ILE A 61 17.86 2.36 14.97
CA ILE A 61 17.69 3.61 14.20
C ILE A 61 17.61 3.31 12.70
N ILE A 62 18.48 2.45 12.17
CA ILE A 62 18.49 2.08 10.75
C ILE A 62 17.17 1.41 10.35
N VAL A 63 16.70 0.44 11.15
CA VAL A 63 15.42 -0.26 10.89
C VAL A 63 14.25 0.71 10.93
N ASN A 64 14.22 1.66 11.87
CA ASN A 64 13.17 2.67 11.96
C ASN A 64 13.18 3.66 10.79
N MET A 65 14.35 4.07 10.30
CA MET A 65 14.47 4.90 9.09
C MET A 65 13.91 4.18 7.86
N LEU A 66 14.20 2.88 7.72
CA LEU A 66 13.67 2.02 6.66
C LEU A 66 12.14 1.85 6.75
N LEU A 67 11.61 1.67 7.96
CA LEU A 67 10.17 1.64 8.23
C LEU A 67 9.48 2.94 7.83
N ILE A 68 10.07 4.09 8.17
CA ILE A 68 9.56 5.41 7.77
C ILE A 68 9.53 5.53 6.24
N GLY A 69 10.62 5.17 5.58
CA GLY A 69 10.72 5.20 4.12
C GLY A 69 9.67 4.29 3.45
N SER A 70 9.56 3.05 3.90
CA SER A 70 8.63 2.07 3.34
C SER A 70 7.17 2.48 3.56
N ASN A 71 6.79 2.80 4.80
CA ASN A 71 5.42 3.21 5.13
C ASN A 71 5.06 4.54 4.45
N GLY A 72 6.01 5.47 4.33
CA GLY A 72 5.83 6.72 3.61
C GLY A 72 5.54 6.49 2.12
N LEU A 73 6.31 5.65 1.44
CA LEU A 73 6.09 5.32 0.03
C LEU A 73 4.73 4.64 -0.19
N ILE A 74 4.36 3.68 0.66
CA ILE A 74 3.05 3.02 0.58
C ILE A 74 1.92 4.02 0.88
N ALA A 75 2.10 4.94 1.83
CA ALA A 75 1.13 5.97 2.14
C ALA A 75 0.89 6.89 0.93
N THR A 76 1.94 7.28 0.20
CA THR A 76 1.77 8.10 -1.02
C THR A 76 0.95 7.39 -2.08
N TYR A 77 1.08 6.06 -2.21
CA TYR A 77 0.22 5.29 -3.10
C TYR A 77 -1.24 5.33 -2.67
N PHE A 78 -1.53 5.08 -1.38
CA PHE A 78 -2.91 5.10 -0.89
C PHE A 78 -3.54 6.51 -0.95
N PHE A 79 -2.81 7.57 -0.63
CA PHE A 79 -3.31 8.94 -0.81
C PHE A 79 -3.49 9.30 -2.30
N GLY A 80 -2.61 8.81 -3.18
CA GLY A 80 -2.77 8.92 -4.63
C GLY A 80 -4.03 8.20 -5.12
N ALA A 81 -4.27 6.98 -4.64
CA ALA A 81 -5.47 6.20 -4.93
C ALA A 81 -6.74 6.88 -4.40
N PHE A 82 -6.71 7.49 -3.21
CA PHE A 82 -7.82 8.28 -2.68
C PHE A 82 -8.18 9.47 -3.58
N SER A 83 -7.17 10.21 -4.04
CA SER A 83 -7.37 11.41 -4.86
C SER A 83 -7.95 11.08 -6.24
N ALA A 84 -7.54 9.96 -6.83
CA ALA A 84 -7.79 9.68 -8.24
C ALA A 84 -8.83 8.58 -8.53
N SER A 85 -9.12 7.69 -7.56
CA SER A 85 -10.17 6.68 -7.72
C SER A 85 -11.56 7.34 -7.86
N ARG A 86 -12.49 6.65 -8.53
CA ARG A 86 -13.90 7.08 -8.61
C ARG A 86 -14.80 6.30 -7.66
N ASP A 87 -14.41 5.09 -7.31
CA ASP A 87 -15.14 4.23 -6.40
C ASP A 87 -15.03 4.71 -4.95
N SER A 88 -16.19 4.92 -4.30
CA SER A 88 -16.28 5.36 -2.91
C SER A 88 -15.62 4.38 -1.94
N LEU A 89 -15.72 3.08 -2.21
CA LEU A 89 -15.12 2.01 -1.39
C LEU A 89 -13.58 2.03 -1.44
N ILE A 90 -13.00 2.24 -2.63
CA ILE A 90 -11.54 2.35 -2.78
C ILE A 90 -11.05 3.65 -2.13
N LYS A 91 -11.78 4.76 -2.27
CA LYS A 91 -11.45 6.01 -1.56
C LYS A 91 -11.43 5.83 -0.05
N VAL A 92 -12.49 5.27 0.53
CA VAL A 92 -12.57 5.10 1.98
C VAL A 92 -11.48 4.14 2.47
N GLY A 93 -11.29 2.99 1.82
CA GLY A 93 -10.24 2.04 2.19
C GLY A 93 -8.83 2.64 2.08
N SER A 94 -8.55 3.38 1.00
CA SER A 94 -7.26 4.03 0.79
C SER A 94 -7.00 5.19 1.76
N LEU A 95 -8.02 5.98 2.12
CA LEU A 95 -7.89 7.02 3.14
C LEU A 95 -7.55 6.41 4.51
N ILE A 96 -8.28 5.37 4.91
CA ILE A 96 -8.05 4.68 6.19
C ILE A 96 -6.65 4.07 6.22
N ALA A 97 -6.23 3.41 5.12
CA ALA A 97 -4.89 2.84 5.01
C ALA A 97 -3.80 3.91 5.07
N GLY A 98 -3.99 5.03 4.37
CA GLY A 98 -3.07 6.17 4.37
C GLY A 98 -2.91 6.80 5.76
N ILE A 99 -4.00 6.95 6.52
CA ILE A 99 -3.97 7.44 7.91
C ILE A 99 -3.22 6.46 8.80
N GLY A 100 -3.50 5.16 8.71
CA GLY A 100 -2.79 4.13 9.49
C GLY A 100 -1.29 4.10 9.21
N LEU A 101 -0.89 4.23 7.95
CA LEU A 101 0.52 4.32 7.56
C LEU A 101 1.19 5.62 8.03
N GLY A 102 0.51 6.75 7.93
CA GLY A 102 0.98 8.02 8.48
C GLY A 102 1.17 7.96 10.00
N PHE A 103 0.26 7.26 10.69
CA PHE A 103 0.39 7.00 12.12
C PHE A 103 1.61 6.13 12.43
N ASN A 104 1.86 5.06 11.67
CA ASN A 104 3.04 4.22 11.82
C ASN A 104 4.35 4.98 11.57
N VAL A 105 4.37 5.94 10.64
CA VAL A 105 5.51 6.84 10.44
C VAL A 105 5.73 7.71 11.68
N LEU A 106 4.68 8.32 12.23
CA LEU A 106 4.78 9.12 13.46
C LEU A 106 5.32 8.30 14.63
N ILE A 107 4.82 7.07 14.81
CA ILE A 107 5.30 6.17 15.87
C ILE A 107 6.76 5.78 15.66
N SER A 108 7.19 5.52 14.43
CA SER A 108 8.60 5.22 14.13
C SER A 108 9.51 6.40 14.50
N ILE A 109 9.05 7.65 14.31
CA ILE A 109 9.77 8.85 14.75
C ILE A 109 9.84 8.93 16.28
N LEU A 110 8.74 8.67 16.99
CA LEU A 110 8.71 8.65 18.45
C LEU A 110 9.63 7.56 19.03
N GLN A 111 9.70 6.39 18.40
CA GLN A 111 10.59 5.30 18.81
C GLN A 111 12.06 5.69 18.66
N MET A 112 12.43 6.45 17.62
CA MET A 112 13.77 7.01 17.49
C MET A 112 14.10 8.03 18.59
N ALA A 113 13.09 8.74 19.10
CA ALA A 113 13.23 9.65 20.25
C ALA A 113 13.23 8.93 21.62
N GLY A 114 13.18 7.59 21.64
CA GLY A 114 13.18 6.78 22.86
C GLY A 114 11.82 6.58 23.51
N VAL A 115 10.72 7.02 22.86
CA VAL A 115 9.36 6.91 23.40
C VAL A 115 8.64 5.71 22.76
N TYR A 116 8.52 4.63 23.52
CA TYR A 116 7.87 3.40 23.08
C TYR A 116 6.43 3.32 23.60
N VAL A 117 5.46 3.65 22.75
CA VAL A 117 4.02 3.50 23.08
C VAL A 117 3.41 2.36 22.29
N PHE A 118 3.51 1.15 22.85
CA PHE A 118 3.06 -0.09 22.20
C PHE A 118 1.58 -0.05 21.79
N VAL A 119 0.71 0.50 22.64
CA VAL A 119 -0.73 0.61 22.38
C VAL A 119 -1.02 1.45 21.14
N LEU A 120 -0.27 2.55 20.95
CA LEU A 120 -0.42 3.40 19.78
C LEU A 120 0.12 2.69 18.52
N ALA A 121 1.27 2.02 18.61
CA ALA A 121 1.80 1.25 17.49
C ALA A 121 0.79 0.19 16.99
N LEU A 122 0.14 -0.52 17.92
CA LEU A 122 -0.89 -1.51 17.61
C LEU A 122 -2.11 -0.85 16.95
N LEU A 123 -2.55 0.31 17.44
CA LEU A 123 -3.66 1.06 16.85
C LEU A 123 -3.38 1.46 15.40
N GLY A 124 -2.19 1.99 15.11
CA GLY A 124 -1.76 2.34 13.76
C GLY A 124 -1.79 1.16 12.80
N ALA A 125 -1.29 0.01 13.23
CA ALA A 125 -1.33 -1.24 12.46
C ALA A 125 -2.77 -1.71 12.19
N LEU A 126 -3.65 -1.66 13.19
CA LEU A 126 -5.06 -2.04 13.05
C LEU A 126 -5.81 -1.14 12.05
N VAL A 127 -5.62 0.18 12.15
CA VAL A 127 -6.21 1.15 11.23
C VAL A 127 -5.71 0.89 9.80
N MET A 128 -4.40 0.70 9.62
CA MET A 128 -3.82 0.37 8.32
C MET A 128 -4.45 -0.91 7.75
N MET A 129 -4.49 -2.00 8.53
CA MET A 129 -5.07 -3.26 8.09
C MET A 129 -6.52 -3.09 7.64
N ALA A 130 -7.36 -2.44 8.45
CA ALA A 130 -8.75 -2.20 8.09
C ALA A 130 -8.89 -1.51 6.73
N GLY A 131 -8.09 -0.47 6.48
CA GLY A 131 -8.10 0.25 5.20
C GLY A 131 -7.64 -0.60 4.01
N VAL A 132 -6.54 -1.34 4.16
CA VAL A 132 -6.00 -2.21 3.11
C VAL A 132 -6.98 -3.33 2.77
N VAL A 133 -7.61 -3.93 3.79
CA VAL A 133 -8.63 -4.98 3.63
C VAL A 133 -9.82 -4.48 2.82
N ILE A 134 -10.36 -3.31 3.16
CA ILE A 134 -11.49 -2.70 2.43
C ILE A 134 -11.15 -2.49 0.95
N ALA A 135 -9.94 -1.97 0.67
CA ALA A 135 -9.47 -1.79 -0.70
C ALA A 135 -9.29 -3.14 -1.44
N CYS A 136 -8.72 -4.15 -0.78
CA CYS A 136 -8.50 -5.48 -1.36
C CYS A 136 -9.80 -6.22 -1.67
N ILE A 137 -10.81 -6.15 -0.81
CA ILE A 137 -12.14 -6.72 -1.09
C ILE A 137 -12.71 -6.13 -2.37
N LYS A 138 -12.60 -4.80 -2.53
CA LYS A 138 -13.11 -4.14 -3.73
C LYS A 138 -12.29 -4.52 -4.97
N PHE A 139 -10.97 -4.67 -4.87
CA PHE A 139 -10.15 -5.19 -5.98
C PHE A 139 -10.54 -6.60 -6.39
N ILE A 140 -10.77 -7.50 -5.43
CA ILE A 140 -11.24 -8.87 -5.71
C ILE A 140 -12.59 -8.82 -6.44
N MET A 141 -13.54 -7.98 -6.00
CA MET A 141 -14.85 -7.85 -6.65
C MET A 141 -14.75 -7.28 -8.08
N LEU A 142 -13.80 -6.38 -8.33
CA LEU A 142 -13.65 -5.71 -9.63
C LEU A 142 -12.92 -6.60 -10.65
N PHE A 143 -11.98 -7.43 -10.17
CA PHE A 143 -11.13 -8.30 -10.98
C PHE A 143 -11.36 -9.79 -10.68
N GLN A 144 -12.61 -10.22 -10.45
CA GLN A 144 -12.93 -11.62 -10.12
C GLN A 144 -12.46 -12.64 -11.18
N ARG A 145 -12.25 -12.21 -12.42
CA ARG A 145 -11.78 -13.06 -13.52
C ARG A 145 -10.26 -13.20 -13.57
N ASP A 146 -9.51 -12.34 -12.89
CA ASP A 146 -8.05 -12.34 -12.88
C ASP A 146 -7.52 -13.04 -11.63
N ALA A 147 -7.22 -14.34 -11.76
CA ALA A 147 -6.74 -15.17 -10.66
C ALA A 147 -5.50 -14.58 -9.95
N PHE A 148 -4.62 -13.90 -10.69
CA PHE A 148 -3.43 -13.25 -10.12
C PHE A 148 -3.76 -12.16 -9.10
N VAL A 149 -4.76 -11.32 -9.37
CA VAL A 149 -5.16 -10.25 -8.44
C VAL A 149 -5.70 -10.84 -7.14
N VAL A 150 -6.51 -11.89 -7.25
CA VAL A 150 -7.05 -12.60 -6.09
C VAL A 150 -5.93 -13.24 -5.27
N VAL A 151 -4.99 -13.92 -5.92
CA VAL A 151 -3.84 -14.55 -5.24
C VAL A 151 -2.99 -13.52 -4.50
N PHE A 152 -2.64 -12.40 -5.13
CA PHE A 152 -1.89 -11.32 -4.46
C PHE A 152 -2.67 -10.71 -3.30
N CYS A 153 -3.98 -10.49 -3.42
CA CYS A 153 -4.80 -10.03 -2.31
C CYS A 153 -4.80 -11.04 -1.14
N VAL A 154 -4.90 -12.35 -1.42
CA VAL A 154 -4.81 -13.39 -0.38
C VAL A 154 -3.45 -13.36 0.33
N PHE A 155 -2.35 -13.18 -0.41
CA PHE A 155 -1.03 -12.98 0.19
C PHE A 155 -0.97 -11.75 1.09
N ILE A 156 -1.57 -10.63 0.68
CA ILE A 156 -1.66 -9.40 1.49
C ILE A 156 -2.45 -9.67 2.78
N PHE A 157 -3.62 -10.30 2.69
CA PHE A 157 -4.45 -10.65 3.84
C PHE A 157 -3.71 -11.55 4.82
N LEU A 158 -3.12 -12.63 4.32
CA LEU A 158 -2.39 -13.58 5.13
C LEU A 158 -1.19 -12.92 5.80
N GLY A 159 -0.40 -12.15 5.06
CA GLY A 159 0.76 -11.45 5.59
C GLY A 159 0.39 -10.40 6.65
N LEU A 160 -0.70 -9.65 6.44
CA LEU A 160 -1.18 -8.68 7.42
C LEU A 160 -1.67 -9.36 8.70
N LEU A 161 -2.42 -10.46 8.58
CA LEU A 161 -2.91 -11.20 9.74
C LEU A 161 -1.77 -11.85 10.54
N LEU A 162 -0.79 -12.45 9.86
CA LEU A 162 0.38 -13.00 10.53
C LEU A 162 1.28 -11.89 11.12
N SER A 163 1.30 -10.68 10.53
CA SER A 163 2.11 -9.56 11.04
C SER A 163 1.70 -9.07 12.43
N LEU A 164 0.48 -9.40 12.87
CA LEU A 164 0.04 -9.18 14.26
C LEU A 164 0.79 -10.04 15.27
N PHE A 165 1.21 -11.24 14.86
CA PHE A 165 1.86 -12.22 15.72
C PHE A 165 3.38 -12.24 15.54
N TRP A 166 3.86 -12.03 14.30
CA TRP A 166 5.27 -12.10 13.97
C TRP A 166 5.70 -11.00 13.00
N THR A 167 6.78 -10.32 13.34
CA THR A 167 7.35 -9.21 12.55
C THR A 167 7.84 -9.64 11.17
N TRP A 168 8.35 -10.87 11.00
CA TRP A 168 8.78 -11.39 9.70
C TRP A 168 7.62 -11.61 8.73
N ALA A 169 6.38 -11.75 9.20
CA ALA A 169 5.25 -11.96 8.31
C ALA A 169 4.93 -10.75 7.42
N SER A 170 5.44 -9.57 7.77
CA SER A 170 5.40 -8.39 6.91
C SER A 170 6.14 -8.58 5.57
N LEU A 171 7.02 -9.59 5.45
CA LEU A 171 7.58 -10.06 4.17
C LEU A 171 6.49 -10.46 3.18
N ILE A 172 5.47 -11.16 3.68
CA ILE A 172 4.42 -11.75 2.85
C ILE A 172 3.48 -10.64 2.37
N SER A 173 3.08 -9.72 3.24
CA SER A 173 2.23 -8.60 2.87
C SER A 173 2.96 -7.57 2.00
N GLY A 174 4.23 -7.30 2.27
CA GLY A 174 5.09 -6.43 1.44
C GLY A 174 5.29 -6.98 0.04
N ALA A 175 5.59 -8.28 -0.09
CA ALA A 175 5.73 -8.94 -1.39
C ALA A 175 4.40 -9.02 -2.15
N GLY A 176 3.31 -9.32 -1.45
CA GLY A 176 1.96 -9.33 -2.02
C GLY A 176 1.54 -7.97 -2.56
N LEU A 177 1.75 -6.91 -1.78
CA LEU A 177 1.42 -5.53 -2.18
C LEU A 177 2.35 -5.05 -3.31
N GLY A 178 3.66 -5.28 -3.20
CA GLY A 178 4.63 -4.92 -4.22
C GLY A 178 4.35 -5.60 -5.56
N GLY A 179 4.05 -6.91 -5.53
CA GLY A 179 3.69 -7.70 -6.70
C GLY A 179 2.38 -7.25 -7.34
N LEU A 180 1.34 -6.99 -6.54
CA LEU A 180 0.06 -6.48 -7.03
C LEU A 180 0.22 -5.13 -7.76
N LEU A 181 1.02 -4.22 -7.19
CA LEU A 181 1.21 -2.88 -7.73
C LEU A 181 2.08 -2.87 -9.00
N ILE A 182 3.09 -3.75 -9.09
CA ILE A 182 3.79 -3.97 -10.37
C ILE A 182 2.83 -4.54 -11.41
N TYR A 183 1.99 -5.52 -11.03
CA TYR A 183 1.04 -6.12 -11.96
C TYR A 183 0.10 -5.04 -12.55
N PHE A 184 -0.42 -4.14 -11.71
CA PHE A 184 -1.21 -3.00 -12.17
C PHE A 184 -0.41 -2.01 -13.03
N TYR A 185 0.87 -1.77 -12.71
CA TYR A 185 1.75 -0.93 -13.52
C TYR A 185 2.03 -1.52 -14.91
N VAL A 186 2.30 -2.82 -14.99
CA VAL A 186 2.63 -3.52 -16.25
C VAL A 186 1.39 -3.69 -17.13
N HIS A 187 0.26 -4.08 -16.52
CA HIS A 187 -1.00 -4.26 -17.25
C HIS A 187 -1.82 -2.97 -17.41
N ASN A 188 -1.29 -1.82 -16.99
CA ASN A 188 -1.91 -0.51 -17.18
C ASN A 188 -3.35 -0.41 -16.63
N ILE A 189 -3.58 -1.03 -15.46
CA ILE A 189 -4.91 -1.15 -14.86
C ILE A 189 -5.23 0.12 -14.05
N THR A 190 -6.42 0.70 -14.28
CA THR A 190 -6.96 1.85 -13.54
C THR A 190 -8.35 1.57 -12.99
N TYR A 191 -8.66 2.16 -11.82
CA TYR A 191 -9.88 1.98 -11.05
C TYR A 191 -10.31 3.29 -10.36
#